data_AF-A0A950RGX9-F1
#
_entry.id   AF-A0A950RGX9-F1
#
_cell.length_a   1.000
_cell.length_b   1.000
_cell.length_c   1.000
_cell.angle_alpha   90.00
_cell.angle_beta   90.00
_cell.angle_gamma   90.00
#
_symmetry.space_group_name_H-M   'P 1'
#
loop_
_entity.id
_entity.type
_entity.pdbx_description
1 polymer ?
#
loop_
_entity_poly.entity_id
_entity_poly.type
_entity_poly.pdbx_seq_one_letter_code
_entity_poly.pdbx_strand_id
1 'polypeptide(L)'
;ANATHRLYEALRAYFVEGASSKNAAQCFGYTQGSFRSLVHQFRQNPQRPFFGPPREPSAADRRQNELRQRVVSLCKRNLSIYDISRALVHDGQHLRPVTIHWILQEEGFARLPRRWDEERPPDTGPARADTADVRQLDLTPRQFRTRFGGLFLFLPDMVGCARDALLCQADFPRHDHDPRGLCRACAVGLEALRQRRQSHVMSHVLDEGLALFPILAGAFSTPWTWWTRPTARPR
;
A
#
# COMPACT_ATOMS: atom_id res chain seq x y z
N ALA A 1 -26.64 6.05 -30.98
CA ALA A 1 -25.63 6.25 -32.06
C ALA A 1 -25.78 7.67 -32.61
N ASN A 2 -24.70 8.46 -32.65
CA ASN A 2 -24.75 9.85 -33.12
C ASN A 2 -25.07 9.88 -34.63
N ALA A 3 -26.21 10.45 -35.01
CA ALA A 3 -26.70 10.46 -36.40
C ALA A 3 -25.76 11.23 -37.34
N THR A 4 -25.13 12.30 -36.85
CA THR A 4 -24.18 13.11 -37.63
C THR A 4 -22.90 12.35 -37.93
N HIS A 5 -22.41 11.56 -36.97
CA HIS A 5 -21.25 10.68 -37.15
C HIS A 5 -21.52 9.59 -38.20
N ARG A 6 -22.71 8.98 -38.17
CA ARG A 6 -23.12 8.01 -39.20
C ARG A 6 -23.19 8.62 -40.61
N LEU A 7 -23.70 9.85 -40.72
CA LEU A 7 -23.73 10.57 -41.99
C LEU A 7 -22.31 10.89 -42.49
N TYR A 8 -21.43 11.33 -41.60
CA TYR A 8 -20.03 11.61 -41.93
C TYR A 8 -19.34 10.37 -42.50
N GLU A 9 -19.43 9.22 -41.80
CA GLU A 9 -18.82 7.97 -42.25
C GLU A 9 -19.41 7.48 -43.58
N ALA A 10 -20.72 7.62 -43.78
CA ALA A 10 -21.36 7.25 -45.04
C ALA A 10 -20.91 8.11 -46.23
N LEU A 11 -20.75 9.42 -46.02
CA LEU A 11 -20.25 10.34 -47.05
C LEU A 11 -18.75 10.13 -47.30
N ARG A 12 -17.97 9.86 -46.25
CA ARG A 12 -16.53 9.52 -46.36
C ARG A 12 -16.32 8.28 -47.21
N ALA A 13 -17.09 7.22 -46.97
CA ALA A 13 -17.01 6.00 -47.78
C ALA A 13 -17.30 6.24 -49.26
N TYR A 14 -18.22 7.15 -49.58
CA TYR A 14 -18.57 7.47 -50.97
C TYR A 14 -17.57 8.42 -51.65
N PHE A 15 -17.16 9.50 -50.98
CA PHE A 15 -16.32 10.54 -51.58
C PHE A 15 -14.81 10.30 -51.44
N VAL A 16 -14.36 9.66 -50.36
CA VAL A 16 -12.94 9.42 -50.06
C VAL A 16 -12.54 7.99 -50.44
N GLU A 17 -13.37 7.00 -50.09
CA GLU A 17 -13.05 5.58 -50.29
C GLU A 17 -13.57 5.05 -51.65
N GLY A 18 -14.29 5.89 -52.42
CA GLY A 18 -14.76 5.56 -53.76
C GLY A 18 -15.84 4.46 -53.82
N ALA A 19 -16.49 4.14 -52.69
CA ALA A 19 -17.52 3.13 -52.64
C ALA A 19 -18.73 3.51 -53.50
N SER A 20 -19.40 2.52 -54.10
CA SER A 20 -20.64 2.76 -54.85
C SER A 20 -21.73 3.33 -53.92
N SER A 21 -22.62 4.17 -54.46
CA SER A 21 -23.73 4.74 -53.70
C SER A 21 -24.64 3.67 -53.08
N LYS A 22 -24.74 2.47 -53.68
CA LYS A 22 -25.49 1.34 -53.13
C LYS A 22 -24.78 0.74 -51.91
N ASN A 23 -23.47 0.52 -52.02
CA ASN A 23 -22.68 -0.11 -50.97
C ASN A 23 -22.56 0.83 -49.75
N ALA A 24 -22.24 2.11 -49.96
CA ALA A 24 -22.17 3.08 -48.88
C ALA A 24 -23.52 3.23 -48.13
N ALA A 25 -24.64 3.26 -48.86
CA ALA A 25 -25.95 3.31 -48.23
C ALA A 25 -26.22 2.08 -47.35
N GLN A 26 -25.95 0.87 -47.86
CA GLN A 26 -26.20 -0.38 -47.15
C GLN A 26 -25.31 -0.55 -45.91
N CYS A 27 -24.02 -0.21 -46.00
CA CYS A 27 -23.06 -0.31 -44.90
C CYS A 27 -23.45 0.56 -43.69
N PHE A 28 -24.01 1.74 -43.93
CA PHE A 28 -24.35 2.70 -42.88
C PHE A 28 -25.85 2.77 -42.56
N GLY A 29 -26.67 1.90 -43.16
CA GLY A 29 -28.10 1.74 -42.86
C GLY A 29 -29.01 2.81 -43.46
N TYR A 30 -28.64 3.35 -44.63
CA TYR A 30 -29.47 4.24 -45.45
C TYR A 30 -30.10 3.48 -46.62
N THR A 31 -31.24 3.96 -47.10
CA THR A 31 -31.78 3.49 -48.39
C THR A 31 -31.02 4.16 -49.53
N GLN A 32 -30.90 3.49 -50.68
CA GLN A 32 -30.16 4.03 -51.82
C GLN A 32 -30.73 5.39 -52.29
N GLY A 33 -32.05 5.56 -52.24
CA GLY A 33 -32.73 6.81 -52.59
C GLY A 33 -32.41 7.95 -51.61
N SER A 34 -32.47 7.70 -50.29
CA SER A 34 -32.15 8.74 -49.31
C SER A 34 -30.67 9.13 -49.34
N PHE A 35 -29.79 8.17 -49.56
CA PHE A 35 -28.35 8.43 -49.68
C PHE A 35 -28.01 9.29 -50.90
N ARG A 36 -28.67 9.06 -52.05
CA ARG A 36 -28.50 9.92 -53.24
C ARG A 36 -28.87 11.38 -52.95
N SER A 37 -29.96 11.62 -52.20
CA SER A 37 -30.34 12.98 -51.77
C SER A 37 -29.30 13.59 -50.82
N LEU A 38 -28.75 12.81 -49.89
CA LEU A 38 -27.69 13.27 -48.98
C LEU A 38 -26.40 13.63 -49.74
N VAL A 39 -26.00 12.83 -50.73
CA VAL A 39 -24.87 13.11 -51.61
C VAL A 39 -25.10 14.38 -52.41
N HIS A 40 -26.31 14.57 -52.95
CA HIS A 40 -26.66 15.78 -53.69
C HIS A 40 -26.61 17.03 -52.80
N GLN A 41 -27.20 16.98 -51.61
CA GLN A 41 -27.14 18.06 -50.62
C GLN A 41 -25.71 18.38 -50.20
N PHE A 42 -24.86 17.37 -50.01
CA PHE A 42 -23.46 17.58 -49.64
C PHE A 42 -22.65 18.22 -50.77
N ARG A 43 -22.91 17.87 -52.05
CA ARG A 43 -22.28 18.56 -53.19
C ARG A 43 -22.64 20.03 -53.28
N GLN A 44 -23.85 20.41 -52.87
CA GLN A 44 -24.28 21.81 -52.85
C GLN A 44 -23.75 22.57 -51.64
N ASN A 45 -23.42 21.89 -50.54
CA ASN A 45 -22.82 22.50 -49.35
C ASN A 45 -21.70 21.60 -48.77
N PRO A 46 -20.50 21.60 -49.37
CA PRO A 46 -19.39 20.76 -48.94
C PRO A 46 -18.78 21.22 -47.61
N GLN A 47 -19.02 22.46 -47.19
CA GLN A 47 -18.53 23.06 -45.94
C GLN A 47 -19.44 22.77 -44.74
N ARG A 48 -20.41 21.85 -44.88
CA ARG A 48 -21.28 21.46 -43.77
C ARG A 48 -20.45 20.94 -42.59
N PRO A 49 -20.59 21.51 -41.38
CA PRO A 49 -19.91 21.00 -40.21
C PRO A 49 -20.53 19.66 -39.76
N PHE A 50 -19.72 18.59 -39.75
CA PHE A 50 -20.10 17.29 -39.18
C PHE A 50 -19.77 17.17 -37.69
N PHE A 51 -18.72 17.86 -37.27
CA PHE A 51 -18.26 17.91 -35.90
C PHE A 51 -18.35 19.37 -35.46
N GLY A 52 -19.14 19.62 -34.42
CA GLY A 52 -19.12 20.93 -33.78
C GLY A 52 -17.77 21.14 -33.10
N PRO A 53 -17.34 22.41 -32.91
CA PRO A 53 -16.23 22.69 -32.02
C PRO A 53 -16.51 22.06 -30.65
N PRO A 54 -15.48 21.57 -29.94
CA PRO A 54 -15.63 21.07 -28.58
C PRO A 54 -16.43 22.10 -27.79
N ARG A 55 -17.43 21.63 -27.04
CA ARG A 55 -18.23 22.52 -26.19
C ARG A 55 -17.27 23.32 -25.30
N GLU A 56 -17.49 24.63 -25.19
CA GLU A 56 -16.71 25.44 -24.28
C GLU A 56 -16.75 24.83 -22.87
N PRO A 57 -15.60 24.74 -22.19
CA PRO A 57 -15.53 24.12 -20.87
C PRO A 57 -16.48 24.87 -19.93
N SER A 58 -17.39 24.11 -19.33
CA SER A 58 -18.36 24.64 -18.39
C SER A 58 -17.63 25.18 -17.15
N ALA A 59 -18.34 25.99 -16.35
CA ALA A 59 -17.80 26.45 -15.07
C ALA A 59 -17.45 25.30 -14.11
N ALA A 60 -18.04 24.11 -14.30
CA ALA A 60 -17.70 22.91 -13.54
C ALA A 60 -16.38 22.29 -14.03
N ASP A 61 -16.17 22.23 -15.34
CA ASP A 61 -14.93 21.70 -15.95
C ASP A 61 -13.71 22.55 -15.56
N ARG A 62 -13.88 23.88 -15.53
CA ARG A 62 -12.82 24.81 -15.10
C ARG A 62 -12.41 24.56 -13.64
N ARG A 63 -13.39 24.45 -12.74
CA ARG A 63 -13.14 24.12 -11.32
C ARG A 63 -12.44 22.77 -11.18
N GLN A 64 -12.85 21.76 -11.93
CA GLN A 64 -12.18 20.45 -11.91
C GLN A 64 -10.73 20.54 -12.39
N ASN A 65 -10.46 21.39 -13.39
CA ASN A 65 -9.11 21.58 -13.91
C ASN A 65 -8.21 22.34 -12.92
N GLU A 66 -8.75 23.36 -12.25
CA GLU A 66 -8.07 24.06 -11.15
C GLU A 66 -7.72 23.10 -10.00
N LEU A 67 -8.65 22.22 -9.63
CA LEU A 67 -8.40 21.16 -8.64
C LEU A 67 -7.26 20.23 -9.07
N ARG A 68 -7.26 19.76 -10.33
CA ARG A 68 -6.19 18.92 -10.89
C ARG A 68 -4.83 19.64 -10.84
N GLN A 69 -4.78 20.91 -11.24
CA GLN A 69 -3.56 21.72 -11.17
C GLN A 69 -3.04 21.88 -9.73
N ARG A 70 -3.93 22.00 -8.75
CA ARG A 70 -3.56 22.07 -7.33
C ARG A 70 -3.01 20.75 -6.80
N VAL A 71 -3.60 19.62 -7.19
CA VAL A 71 -3.05 18.29 -6.89
C VAL A 71 -1.64 18.14 -7.47
N VAL A 72 -1.46 18.55 -8.72
CA VAL A 72 -0.15 18.51 -9.42
C VAL A 72 0.88 19.40 -8.74
N SER A 73 0.51 20.63 -8.32
CA SER A 73 1.44 21.54 -7.64
C SER A 73 1.87 21.02 -6.27
N LEU A 74 0.95 20.38 -5.53
CA LEU A 74 1.27 19.71 -4.26
C LEU A 74 2.18 18.49 -4.49
N CYS A 75 1.96 17.72 -5.55
CA CYS A 75 2.83 16.59 -5.91
C CYS A 75 4.23 17.05 -6.32
N LYS A 76 4.37 18.18 -7.04
CA LYS A 76 5.67 18.78 -7.38
C LYS A 76 6.49 19.23 -6.16
N ARG A 77 5.83 19.46 -5.02
CA ARG A 77 6.48 19.70 -3.72
C ARG A 77 6.89 18.40 -3.02
N ASN A 78 6.90 17.26 -3.73
CA ASN A 78 7.19 15.92 -3.23
C ASN A 78 6.27 15.46 -2.09
N LEU A 79 5.04 15.96 -2.00
CA LEU A 79 4.06 15.50 -1.00
C LEU A 79 3.53 14.10 -1.35
N SER A 80 3.32 13.25 -0.34
CA SER A 80 2.71 11.94 -0.54
C SER A 80 1.21 12.07 -0.81
N ILE A 81 0.57 11.04 -1.39
CA ILE A 81 -0.87 11.04 -1.66
C ILE A 81 -1.70 11.37 -0.40
N TYR A 82 -1.28 10.88 0.77
CA TYR A 82 -1.94 11.16 2.03
C TYR A 82 -1.69 12.59 2.52
N ASP A 83 -0.48 13.12 2.32
CA ASP A 83 -0.15 14.52 2.64
C ASP A 83 -0.92 15.49 1.74
N ILE A 84 -1.06 15.16 0.45
CA ILE A 84 -1.88 15.93 -0.51
C ILE A 84 -3.34 15.92 -0.06
N SER A 85 -3.87 14.76 0.33
CA SER A 85 -5.25 14.67 0.85
C SER A 85 -5.43 15.52 2.10
N ARG A 86 -4.49 15.48 3.06
CA ARG A 86 -4.52 16.32 4.27
C ARG A 86 -4.43 17.82 3.96
N ALA A 87 -3.54 18.22 3.05
CA ALA A 87 -3.40 19.60 2.62
C ALA A 87 -4.68 20.13 1.96
N LEU A 88 -5.31 19.32 1.11
CA LEU A 88 -6.57 19.68 0.46
C LEU A 88 -7.73 19.81 1.46
N VAL A 89 -7.77 18.95 2.49
CA VAL A 89 -8.77 19.05 3.56
C VAL A 89 -8.63 20.35 4.34
N HIS A 90 -7.40 20.78 4.63
CA HIS A 90 -7.14 22.08 5.27
C HIS A 90 -7.64 23.25 4.42
N ASP A 91 -7.56 23.12 3.09
CA ASP A 91 -8.06 24.11 2.12
C ASP A 91 -9.57 23.98 1.83
N GLY A 92 -10.31 23.16 2.60
CA GLY A 92 -11.76 22.96 2.46
C GLY A 92 -12.19 22.03 1.32
N GLN A 93 -11.23 21.31 0.71
CA GLN A 93 -11.46 20.42 -0.42
C GLN A 93 -11.26 18.96 -0.02
N HIS A 94 -12.36 18.22 0.11
CA HIS A 94 -12.30 16.80 0.48
C HIS A 94 -12.11 15.92 -0.75
N LEU A 95 -10.86 15.57 -1.05
CA LEU A 95 -10.52 14.59 -2.08
C LEU A 95 -10.02 13.28 -1.46
N ARG A 96 -10.61 12.17 -1.91
CA ARG A 96 -10.21 10.83 -1.47
C ARG A 96 -8.80 10.50 -2.01
N PRO A 97 -7.96 9.79 -1.24
CA PRO A 97 -6.62 9.38 -1.67
C PRO A 97 -6.62 8.63 -3.02
N VAL A 98 -7.65 7.82 -3.27
CA VAL A 98 -7.81 7.07 -4.54
C VAL A 98 -8.03 8.02 -5.72
N THR A 99 -8.82 9.08 -5.55
CA THR A 99 -9.06 10.08 -6.61
C THR A 99 -7.78 10.84 -6.93
N ILE A 100 -6.99 11.19 -5.91
CA ILE A 100 -5.68 11.83 -6.07
C ILE A 100 -4.74 10.91 -6.84
N HIS A 101 -4.73 9.61 -6.51
CA HIS A 101 -3.93 8.61 -7.24
C HIS A 101 -4.29 8.57 -8.74
N TRP A 102 -5.58 8.53 -9.08
CA TRP A 102 -6.01 8.55 -10.48
C TRP A 102 -5.61 9.82 -11.23
N ILE A 103 -5.78 10.99 -10.60
CA ILE A 103 -5.34 12.27 -11.18
C ILE A 103 -3.83 12.24 -11.47
N LEU A 104 -3.02 11.76 -10.52
CA LEU A 104 -1.57 11.69 -10.71
C LEU A 104 -1.15 10.67 -11.77
N GLN A 105 -1.88 9.55 -11.90
CA GLN A 105 -1.66 8.59 -12.97
C GLN A 105 -1.97 9.16 -14.36
N GLU A 106 -3.10 9.85 -14.50
CA GLU A 106 -3.48 10.50 -15.77
C GLU A 106 -2.46 11.56 -16.19
N GLU A 107 -1.87 12.27 -15.23
CA GLU A 107 -0.81 13.28 -15.44
C GLU A 107 0.59 12.65 -15.64
N GLY A 108 0.72 11.33 -15.55
CA GLY A 108 1.98 10.61 -15.81
C GLY A 108 3.03 10.69 -14.68
N PHE A 109 2.63 11.01 -13.45
CA PHE A 109 3.57 11.01 -12.32
C PHE A 109 4.03 9.59 -11.99
N ALA A 110 5.35 9.40 -11.94
CA ALA A 110 5.95 8.17 -11.43
C ALA A 110 5.67 8.00 -9.94
N ARG A 111 5.67 6.74 -9.47
CA ARG A 111 5.51 6.44 -8.05
C ARG A 111 6.62 7.12 -7.25
N LEU A 112 6.26 7.89 -6.22
CA LEU A 112 7.26 8.52 -5.35
C LEU A 112 8.16 7.44 -4.72
N PRO A 113 9.49 7.66 -4.69
CA PRO A 113 10.39 6.77 -3.98
C PRO A 113 10.03 6.72 -2.50
N ARG A 114 10.32 5.60 -1.85
CA ARG A 114 10.10 5.45 -0.41
C ARG A 114 11.00 6.45 0.32
N ARG A 115 10.40 7.41 1.04
CA ARG A 115 11.12 8.33 1.94
C ARG A 115 11.87 7.54 3.02
N TRP A 116 13.04 8.02 3.41
CA TRP A 116 13.76 7.50 4.57
C TRP A 116 12.97 7.78 5.85
N ASP A 117 13.16 6.94 6.86
CA ASP A 117 12.35 7.02 8.09
C ASP A 117 12.57 8.35 8.83
N GLU A 118 13.71 9.02 8.62
CA GLU A 118 14.08 10.34 9.15
C GLU A 118 13.33 11.51 8.48
N GLU A 119 12.97 11.39 7.19
CA GLU A 119 12.23 12.41 6.44
C GLU A 119 10.70 12.28 6.58
N ARG A 120 10.24 11.18 7.20
CA ARG A 120 8.81 10.98 7.44
C ARG A 120 8.37 11.98 8.51
N PRO A 121 7.29 12.76 8.28
CA PRO A 121 6.70 13.58 9.34
C PRO A 121 6.44 12.71 10.58
N PRO A 122 6.68 13.21 11.80
CA PRO A 122 6.40 12.45 13.00
C PRO A 122 4.92 12.08 13.00
N ASP A 123 4.64 10.80 12.77
CA ASP A 123 3.30 10.27 12.86
C ASP A 123 2.95 10.13 14.35
N THR A 124 1.68 10.32 14.72
CA THR A 124 1.17 9.92 16.04
C THR A 124 1.06 8.41 16.08
N GLY A 125 2.20 7.73 15.98
CA GLY A 125 2.33 6.30 16.19
C GLY A 125 2.41 5.97 17.68
N PRO A 126 2.18 4.70 18.06
CA PRO A 126 2.45 4.27 19.42
C PRO A 126 3.91 4.59 19.77
N ALA A 127 4.13 5.07 21.00
CA ALA A 127 5.48 5.35 21.49
C ALA A 127 6.36 4.13 21.25
N ARG A 128 7.52 4.36 20.60
CA ARG A 128 8.50 3.30 20.39
C ARG A 128 8.95 2.83 21.78
N ALA A 129 8.67 1.58 22.11
CA ALA A 129 9.13 1.00 23.37
C ALA A 129 10.66 1.00 23.42
N ASP A 130 11.21 1.26 24.60
CA ASP A 130 12.65 1.21 24.83
C ASP A 130 13.20 -0.17 24.48
N THR A 131 14.43 -0.21 23.99
CA THR A 131 15.09 -1.47 23.66
C THR A 131 15.38 -2.22 24.98
N ALA A 132 14.77 -3.39 25.14
CA ALA A 132 15.01 -4.23 26.31
C ALA A 132 16.47 -4.73 26.32
N ASP A 133 17.25 -4.31 27.33
CA ASP A 133 18.60 -4.83 27.57
C ASP A 133 18.55 -5.90 28.66
N VAL A 134 18.92 -7.13 28.30
CA VAL A 134 18.96 -8.29 29.21
C VAL A 134 19.94 -8.07 30.38
N ARG A 135 20.92 -7.17 30.24
CA ARG A 135 21.87 -6.84 31.31
C ARG A 135 21.24 -6.00 32.42
N GLN A 136 20.13 -5.33 32.13
CA GLN A 136 19.37 -4.53 33.09
C GLN A 136 18.28 -5.37 33.78
N LEU A 137 18.23 -6.68 33.51
CA LEU A 137 17.27 -7.56 34.11
C LEU A 137 17.60 -7.83 35.58
N ASP A 138 16.73 -7.35 36.46
CA ASP A 138 16.78 -7.71 37.87
C ASP A 138 16.11 -9.08 38.11
N LEU A 139 16.86 -10.01 38.70
CA LEU A 139 16.38 -11.36 39.04
C LEU A 139 16.10 -11.51 40.54
N THR A 140 16.00 -10.40 41.28
CA THR A 140 15.57 -10.44 42.67
C THR A 140 14.22 -11.16 42.83
N PRO A 141 14.02 -11.95 43.91
CA PRO A 141 12.75 -12.61 44.18
C PRO A 141 11.62 -11.58 44.23
N ARG A 142 10.66 -11.72 43.32
CA ARG A 142 9.50 -10.82 43.20
C ARG A 142 8.24 -11.60 42.85
N GLN A 143 7.10 -10.97 43.10
CA GLN A 143 5.79 -11.47 42.69
C GLN A 143 5.22 -10.53 41.64
N PHE A 144 4.68 -11.10 40.56
CA PHE A 144 4.02 -10.36 39.49
C PHE A 144 2.73 -11.05 39.08
N ARG A 145 1.80 -10.27 38.51
CA ARG A 145 0.56 -10.81 37.95
C ARG A 145 0.73 -11.00 36.45
N THR A 146 0.40 -12.18 35.94
CA THR A 146 0.48 -12.49 34.51
C THR A 146 -0.75 -13.26 34.06
N ARG A 147 -1.18 -12.99 32.83
CA ARG A 147 -2.22 -13.81 32.16
C ARG A 147 -1.67 -15.14 31.65
N PHE A 148 -0.35 -15.32 31.69
CA PHE A 148 0.37 -16.44 31.09
C PHE A 148 1.05 -17.33 32.13
N GLY A 149 0.53 -17.38 33.36
CA GLY A 149 1.10 -18.20 34.44
C GLY A 149 1.28 -19.68 34.07
N GLY A 150 0.40 -20.22 33.21
CA GLY A 150 0.49 -21.59 32.70
C GLY A 150 1.77 -21.87 31.92
N LEU A 151 2.40 -20.87 31.29
CA LEU A 151 3.69 -21.06 30.60
C LEU A 151 4.80 -21.46 31.59
N PHE A 152 4.78 -20.91 32.80
CA PHE A 152 5.82 -21.15 33.80
C PHE A 152 5.77 -22.58 34.38
N LEU A 153 4.65 -23.29 34.25
CA LEU A 153 4.55 -24.69 34.65
C LEU A 153 5.42 -25.60 33.77
N PHE A 154 5.64 -25.22 32.51
CA PHE A 154 6.47 -25.96 31.56
C PHE A 154 7.95 -25.54 31.60
N LEU A 155 8.30 -24.56 32.42
CA LEU A 155 9.66 -24.05 32.53
C LEU A 155 10.68 -25.16 32.88
N PRO A 156 10.43 -26.07 33.83
CA PRO A 156 11.37 -27.15 34.14
C PRO A 156 11.65 -28.07 32.94
N ASP A 157 10.59 -28.43 32.20
CA ASP A 157 10.70 -29.30 31.03
C ASP A 157 11.44 -28.60 29.88
N MET A 158 11.21 -27.30 29.69
CA MET A 158 11.92 -26.53 28.66
C MET A 158 13.39 -26.31 28.97
N VAL A 159 13.75 -26.20 30.25
CA VAL A 159 15.15 -26.12 30.68
C VAL A 159 15.85 -27.48 30.54
N GLY A 160 15.13 -28.58 30.79
CA GLY A 160 15.65 -29.94 30.61
C GLY A 160 15.79 -30.38 29.13
N CYS A 161 15.01 -29.79 28.23
CA CYS A 161 15.10 -30.09 26.81
C CYS A 161 16.35 -29.43 26.17
N ALA A 162 17.12 -30.21 25.39
CA ALA A 162 18.21 -29.73 24.54
C ALA A 162 17.65 -28.93 23.34
N ARG A 163 16.98 -27.82 23.65
CA ARG A 163 16.15 -27.05 22.73
C ARG A 163 16.95 -26.45 21.58
N ASP A 164 18.20 -26.07 21.82
CA ASP A 164 19.08 -25.58 20.76
C ASP A 164 19.38 -26.67 19.71
N ALA A 165 19.52 -27.93 20.11
CA ALA A 165 19.72 -29.02 19.15
C ALA A 165 18.47 -29.25 18.29
N LEU A 166 17.27 -29.23 18.89
CA LEU A 166 16.00 -29.38 18.18
C LEU A 166 15.69 -28.18 17.27
N LEU A 167 15.99 -26.96 17.72
CA LEU A 167 15.77 -25.74 16.94
C LEU A 167 16.76 -25.60 15.78
N CYS A 168 18.00 -26.07 15.94
CA CYS A 168 18.97 -26.19 14.85
C CYS A 168 18.54 -27.23 13.81
N GLN A 169 17.92 -28.35 14.23
CA GLN A 169 17.38 -29.35 13.30
C GLN A 169 16.13 -28.87 12.55
N ALA A 170 15.40 -27.91 13.11
CA ALA A 170 14.15 -27.38 12.55
C ALA A 170 14.35 -26.11 11.70
N ASP A 171 15.59 -25.76 11.33
CA ASP A 171 15.93 -24.60 10.49
C ASP A 171 15.34 -23.26 10.95
N PHE A 172 15.19 -23.05 12.27
CA PHE A 172 14.68 -21.78 12.78
C PHE A 172 15.67 -20.63 12.50
N PRO A 173 15.19 -19.46 12.01
CA PRO A 173 16.05 -18.32 11.73
C PRO A 173 16.87 -17.89 12.97
N ARG A 174 18.19 -17.79 12.79
CA ARG A 174 19.07 -17.19 13.79
C ARG A 174 19.18 -15.70 13.50
N HIS A 175 18.86 -14.86 14.48
CA HIS A 175 19.08 -13.42 14.36
C HIS A 175 20.45 -13.05 14.95
N ASP A 176 21.22 -12.24 14.22
CA ASP A 176 22.55 -11.76 14.67
C ASP A 176 22.49 -10.93 15.96
N HIS A 177 21.31 -10.39 16.29
CA HIS A 177 21.06 -9.63 17.51
C HIS A 177 20.41 -10.46 18.63
N ASP A 178 20.16 -11.75 18.41
CA ASP A 178 19.66 -12.69 19.44
C ASP A 178 20.69 -13.80 19.73
N PRO A 179 21.77 -13.47 20.45
CA PRO A 179 22.84 -14.43 20.74
C PRO A 179 22.42 -15.60 21.63
N ARG A 180 21.21 -15.58 22.21
CA ARG A 180 20.76 -16.53 23.25
C ARG A 180 19.52 -17.33 22.89
N GLY A 181 19.00 -17.18 21.66
CA GLY A 181 17.80 -17.89 21.23
C GLY A 181 16.52 -17.44 21.97
N LEU A 182 16.52 -16.23 22.52
CA LEU A 182 15.38 -15.65 23.24
C LEU A 182 14.17 -15.52 22.31
N CYS A 183 14.39 -15.13 21.05
CA CYS A 183 13.34 -15.07 20.04
C CYS A 183 12.71 -16.44 19.77
N ARG A 184 13.51 -17.51 19.81
CA ARG A 184 13.00 -18.89 19.65
C ARG A 184 12.21 -19.34 20.87
N ALA A 185 12.65 -18.96 22.08
CA ALA A 185 11.90 -19.19 23.31
C ALA A 185 10.55 -18.45 23.31
N CYS A 186 10.54 -17.19 22.86
CA CYS A 186 9.32 -16.41 22.66
C CYS A 186 8.39 -17.09 21.64
N ALA A 187 8.92 -17.57 20.52
CA ALA A 187 8.14 -18.23 19.48
C ALA A 187 7.46 -19.50 20.02
N VAL A 188 8.19 -20.33 20.77
CA VAL A 188 7.62 -21.52 21.42
C VAL A 188 6.55 -21.13 22.45
N GLY A 189 6.79 -20.09 23.25
CA GLY A 189 5.79 -19.57 24.20
C GLY A 189 4.53 -19.07 23.51
N LEU A 190 4.66 -18.34 22.41
CA LEU A 190 3.52 -17.82 21.63
C LEU A 190 2.76 -18.94 20.90
N GLU A 191 3.45 -19.99 20.45
CA GLU A 191 2.83 -21.18 19.85
C GLU A 191 2.07 -22.01 20.89
N ALA A 192 2.64 -22.17 22.09
CA ALA A 192 1.96 -22.81 23.23
C ALA A 192 0.67 -22.07 23.62
N LEU A 193 0.63 -20.74 23.41
CA LEU A 193 -0.56 -19.92 23.59
C LEU A 193 -1.55 -19.97 22.41
N ARG A 194 -1.25 -20.74 21.36
CA ARG A 194 -2.06 -20.88 20.13
C ARG A 194 -2.49 -19.55 19.52
N GLN A 195 -1.64 -18.52 19.58
CA GLN A 195 -1.99 -17.24 18.97
C GLN A 195 -1.86 -17.31 17.44
N ARG A 196 -3.00 -17.20 16.75
CA ARG A 196 -3.11 -17.41 15.29
C ARG A 196 -2.25 -16.48 14.42
N ARG A 197 -1.78 -15.32 14.92
CA ARG A 197 -0.87 -14.40 14.19
C ARG A 197 0.01 -13.59 15.15
N GLN A 198 1.30 -13.48 14.84
CA GLN A 198 2.30 -12.70 15.59
C GLN A 198 1.96 -11.20 15.69
N SER A 199 1.09 -10.68 14.82
CA SER A 199 0.65 -9.27 14.83
C SER A 199 -0.37 -8.91 15.91
N HIS A 200 -0.96 -9.90 16.60
CA HIS A 200 -1.83 -9.65 17.76
C HIS A 200 -1.08 -9.65 19.11
N VAL A 201 0.24 -9.82 19.08
CA VAL A 201 1.07 -9.81 20.29
C VAL A 201 1.01 -8.47 21.02
N MET A 202 0.68 -7.37 20.32
CA MET A 202 0.62 -6.01 20.90
C MET A 202 -0.32 -5.86 22.09
N SER A 203 -1.40 -6.64 22.20
CA SER A 203 -2.27 -6.62 23.38
C SER A 203 -1.64 -7.26 24.63
N HIS A 204 -0.49 -7.91 24.46
CA HIS A 204 0.19 -8.71 25.47
C HIS A 204 1.67 -8.35 25.64
N VAL A 205 2.22 -7.43 24.84
CA VAL A 205 3.63 -6.97 24.92
C VAL A 205 3.99 -6.41 26.30
N LEU A 206 3.02 -5.85 27.02
CA LEU A 206 3.23 -5.28 28.36
C LEU A 206 3.00 -6.28 29.50
N ASP A 207 2.69 -7.55 29.22
CA ASP A 207 2.59 -8.57 30.27
C ASP A 207 3.99 -9.00 30.71
N GLU A 208 4.31 -8.71 31.98
CA GLU A 208 5.62 -9.00 32.58
C GLU A 208 5.97 -10.50 32.52
N GLY A 209 4.97 -11.38 32.67
CA GLY A 209 5.21 -12.82 32.61
C GLY A 209 5.57 -13.31 31.21
N LEU A 210 4.96 -12.75 30.18
CA LEU A 210 5.31 -13.06 28.79
C LEU A 210 6.73 -12.59 28.44
N ALA A 211 7.17 -11.47 29.00
CA ALA A 211 8.52 -10.94 28.82
C ALA A 211 9.59 -11.72 29.59
N LEU A 212 9.28 -12.20 30.80
CA LEU A 212 10.22 -12.93 31.65
C LEU A 212 10.43 -14.39 31.23
N PHE A 213 9.37 -15.03 30.73
CA PHE A 213 9.39 -16.42 30.28
C PHE A 213 10.55 -16.79 29.33
N PRO A 214 10.77 -16.10 28.19
CA PRO A 214 11.85 -16.43 27.27
C PRO A 214 13.24 -16.23 27.90
N ILE A 215 13.36 -15.28 28.82
CA ILE A 215 14.62 -15.00 29.52
C ILE A 215 14.96 -16.14 30.47
N LEU A 216 14.00 -16.58 31.28
CA LEU A 216 14.18 -17.73 32.16
C LEU A 216 14.42 -19.01 31.34
N ALA A 217 13.66 -19.25 30.28
CA ALA A 217 13.85 -20.43 29.43
C ALA A 217 15.18 -20.41 28.64
N GLY A 218 15.76 -19.24 28.35
CA GLY A 218 17.05 -19.10 27.65
C GLY A 218 18.27 -19.05 28.57
N ALA A 219 18.12 -18.51 29.79
CA ALA A 219 19.21 -18.37 30.75
C ALA A 219 19.76 -19.71 31.26
N PHE A 220 18.94 -20.77 31.27
CA PHE A 220 19.35 -22.08 31.76
C PHE A 220 19.81 -23.06 30.66
N SER A 221 19.67 -22.74 29.36
CA SER A 221 20.07 -23.66 28.27
C SER A 221 21.50 -23.46 27.74
N THR A 222 22.20 -22.39 28.12
CA THR A 222 23.55 -22.09 27.62
C THR A 222 24.58 -22.03 28.75
N PRO A 223 25.75 -22.69 28.62
CA PRO A 223 26.83 -22.56 29.60
C PRO A 223 27.34 -21.11 29.62
N TRP A 224 27.60 -20.61 30.84
CA TRP A 224 27.95 -19.24 31.24
C TRP A 224 29.19 -18.60 30.56
N THR A 225 29.79 -19.22 29.54
CA THR A 225 31.09 -18.83 29.00
C THR A 225 31.07 -17.69 27.97
N TRP A 226 29.89 -17.26 27.49
CA TRP A 226 29.78 -16.22 26.44
C TRP A 226 29.46 -14.82 26.96
N TRP A 227 29.42 -14.62 28.28
CA TRP A 227 28.97 -13.36 28.90
C TRP A 227 30.03 -12.24 28.97
N THR A 228 31.30 -12.50 28.62
CA THR A 228 32.42 -11.58 28.94
C THR A 228 33.23 -11.05 27.75
N ARG A 229 32.72 -11.03 26.51
CA ARG A 229 33.41 -10.31 25.42
C ARG A 229 32.63 -9.09 24.93
N PRO A 230 33.12 -7.86 25.17
CA PRO A 230 32.57 -6.67 24.55
C PRO A 230 33.08 -6.62 23.11
N THR A 231 32.28 -7.09 22.15
CA THR A 231 32.58 -6.80 20.74
C THR A 231 32.18 -5.36 20.47
N ALA A 232 33.16 -4.47 20.50
CA ALA A 232 33.09 -3.14 19.94
C ALA A 232 32.59 -3.24 18.49
N ARG A 233 31.54 -2.47 18.17
CA ARG A 233 31.15 -2.22 16.77
C ARG A 233 32.09 -1.15 16.21
N PRO A 234 32.72 -1.33 15.04
CA PRO A 234 33.20 -0.19 14.28
C PRO A 234 32.00 0.56 13.67
N ARG A 235 32.19 1.87 13.51
CA ARG A 235 31.24 2.83 12.93
C ARG A 235 30.86 2.50 11.50
#